data_AF-A0A950XHT4-F1
#
_entry.id   AF-A0A950XHT4-F1
#
_cell.length_a   1.000
_cell.length_b   1.000
_cell.length_c   1.000
_cell.angle_alpha   90.00
_cell.angle_beta   90.00
_cell.angle_gamma   90.00
#
_symmetry.space_group_name_H-M   'P 1'
#
loop_
_entity.id
_entity.type
_entity.pdbx_description
1 polymer ?
#
loop_
_entity_poly.entity_id
_entity_poly.type
_entity_poly.pdbx_seq_one_letter_code
_entity_poly.pdbx_strand_id
1 'polypeptide(L)'
;MQQLIAAILLAAALAPSAILANPSSYDGKTVTVTGTVAHFQTSSTPMGTVAGFQLCDSKCVVVIDKTNTSHSNGASATVTGTFHVTFKGPRKSFNNAIVIGK
;
A
#
# COMPACT_ATOMS: atom_id res chain seq x y z
N MET A 1 -0.28 -28.72 -27.91
CA MET A 1 -0.93 -28.07 -26.76
C MET A 1 -0.45 -26.64 -26.71
N GLN A 2 -1.34 -25.69 -26.99
CA GLN A 2 -1.02 -24.28 -27.22
C GLN A 2 -1.21 -23.55 -25.89
N GLN A 3 -0.11 -23.13 -25.25
CA GLN A 3 -0.19 -22.35 -24.01
C GLN A 3 -0.60 -20.92 -24.34
N LEU A 4 -1.74 -20.49 -23.77
CA LEU A 4 -2.18 -19.10 -23.76
C LEU A 4 -1.14 -18.25 -23.01
N ILE A 5 -0.54 -17.29 -23.70
CA ILE A 5 0.23 -16.22 -23.09
C ILE A 5 -0.78 -15.22 -22.51
N ALA A 6 -1.00 -15.28 -21.20
CA ALA A 6 -1.72 -14.22 -20.51
C ALA A 6 -0.85 -12.95 -20.53
N ALA A 7 -1.23 -11.96 -21.34
CA ALA A 7 -0.62 -10.65 -21.30
C ALA A 7 -0.99 -9.97 -19.97
N ILE A 8 -0.08 -10.06 -18.99
CA ILE A 8 -0.17 -9.26 -17.78
C ILE A 8 0.13 -7.82 -18.20
N LEU A 9 -0.91 -7.01 -18.35
CA LEU A 9 -0.77 -5.55 -18.38
C LEU A 9 -0.13 -5.14 -17.05
N LEU A 10 1.19 -4.94 -17.03
CA LEU A 10 1.86 -4.27 -15.91
C LEU A 10 1.33 -2.83 -15.88
N ALA A 11 0.32 -2.58 -15.06
CA ALA A 11 -0.01 -1.21 -14.67
C ALA A 11 1.24 -0.62 -14.03
N ALA A 12 1.77 0.45 -14.62
CA ALA A 12 2.95 1.13 -14.10
C ALA A 12 2.72 1.49 -12.64
N ALA A 13 3.65 1.11 -11.77
CA ALA A 13 3.54 1.41 -10.36
C ALA A 13 3.62 2.92 -10.15
N LEU A 14 2.65 3.46 -9.42
CA LEU A 14 2.56 4.87 -9.08
C LEU A 14 3.58 5.21 -7.99
N ALA A 15 4.10 6.43 -8.02
CA ALA A 15 4.81 6.97 -6.86
C ALA A 15 3.80 7.47 -5.80
N PRO A 16 4.15 7.45 -4.50
CA PRO A 16 3.33 8.04 -3.44
C PRO A 16 2.91 9.48 -3.73
N SER A 17 3.83 10.33 -4.19
CA SER A 17 3.53 11.72 -4.56
C SER A 17 2.51 11.86 -5.68
N ALA A 18 2.49 10.94 -6.66
CA ALA A 18 1.55 10.97 -7.78
C ALA A 18 0.12 10.71 -7.29
N ILE A 19 -0.07 9.78 -6.36
CA ILE A 19 -1.37 9.53 -5.74
C ILE A 19 -1.82 10.75 -4.93
N LEU A 20 -0.90 11.32 -4.16
CA LEU A 20 -1.17 12.48 -3.31
C LEU A 20 -1.34 13.79 -4.07
N ALA A 21 -1.12 13.82 -5.39
CA ALA A 21 -1.46 14.96 -6.23
C ALA A 21 -2.98 15.07 -6.47
N ASN A 22 -3.69 13.93 -6.49
CA ASN A 22 -5.15 13.89 -6.61
C ASN A 22 -5.72 12.66 -5.86
N PRO A 23 -5.68 12.65 -4.52
CA PRO A 23 -5.97 11.46 -3.73
C PRO A 23 -7.42 10.98 -3.89
N SER A 24 -8.38 11.91 -4.04
CA SER A 24 -9.80 11.58 -4.27
C SER A 24 -10.03 10.79 -5.56
N SER A 25 -9.18 10.95 -6.58
CA SER A 25 -9.31 10.18 -7.83
C SER A 25 -8.93 8.70 -7.67
N TYR A 26 -8.25 8.34 -6.58
CA TYR A 26 -7.80 6.98 -6.27
C TYR A 26 -8.58 6.34 -5.11
N ASP A 27 -9.46 7.09 -4.43
CA ASP A 27 -10.20 6.59 -3.28
C ASP A 27 -11.04 5.36 -3.63
N GLY A 28 -10.90 4.30 -2.84
CA GLY A 28 -11.55 3.00 -3.04
C GLY A 28 -11.01 2.18 -4.22
N LYS A 29 -9.98 2.65 -4.93
CA LYS A 29 -9.41 1.94 -6.09
C LYS A 29 -8.20 1.10 -5.69
N THR A 30 -8.02 -0.03 -6.38
CA THR A 30 -6.77 -0.79 -6.33
C THR A 30 -5.68 -0.03 -7.05
N VAL A 31 -4.57 0.21 -6.36
CA VAL A 31 -3.37 0.87 -6.88
C VAL A 31 -2.15 -0.01 -6.66
N THR A 32 -1.19 0.06 -7.57
CA THR A 32 0.16 -0.47 -7.39
C THR A 32 1.09 0.71 -7.17
N VAL A 33 1.86 0.70 -6.09
CA VAL A 33 2.65 1.85 -5.64
C VAL A 33 4.06 1.41 -5.29
N THR A 34 5.06 2.14 -5.78
CA THR A 34 6.48 1.87 -5.49
C THR A 34 7.10 3.04 -4.76
N GLY A 35 7.90 2.75 -3.73
CA GLY A 35 8.64 3.75 -2.98
C GLY A 35 9.55 3.13 -1.93
N THR A 36 10.15 3.98 -1.11
CA THR A 36 11.07 3.59 -0.04
C THR A 36 10.29 3.35 1.26
N VAL A 37 10.52 2.23 1.91
CA VAL A 37 9.89 1.88 3.17
C VAL A 37 10.48 2.71 4.31
N ALA A 38 9.62 3.28 5.14
CA ALA A 38 9.98 3.99 6.36
C ALA A 38 9.06 3.59 7.53
N HIS A 39 9.57 3.67 8.75
CA HIS A 39 8.82 3.41 9.99
C HIS A 39 8.07 2.07 10.03
N PHE A 40 8.65 1.03 9.45
CA PHE A 40 8.11 -0.33 9.51
C PHE A 40 7.96 -0.81 10.95
N GLN A 41 6.76 -1.28 11.25
CA GLN A 41 6.40 -1.87 12.53
C GLN A 41 5.28 -2.89 12.32
N THR A 42 5.15 -3.83 13.24
CA THR A 42 4.01 -4.75 13.29
C THR A 42 3.16 -4.43 14.50
N SER A 43 1.86 -4.63 14.39
CA SER A 43 0.91 -4.46 15.49
C SER A 43 -0.01 -5.67 15.56
N SER A 44 -0.17 -6.22 16.76
CA SER A 44 -1.20 -7.22 17.01
C SER A 44 -2.56 -6.54 17.17
N THR A 45 -3.57 -7.07 16.49
CA THR A 45 -4.96 -6.61 16.56
C THR A 45 -5.87 -7.81 16.82
N PRO A 46 -7.14 -7.59 17.24
CA PRO A 46 -8.11 -8.69 17.38
C PRO A 46 -8.33 -9.50 16.09
N MET A 47 -7.99 -8.94 14.92
CA MET A 47 -8.11 -9.59 13.61
C MET A 47 -6.82 -10.31 13.17
N GLY A 48 -5.77 -10.29 13.99
CA GLY A 48 -4.45 -10.81 13.65
C GLY A 48 -3.36 -9.74 13.67
N THR A 49 -2.14 -10.15 13.33
CA THR A 49 -0.99 -9.25 13.22
C THR A 49 -1.03 -8.52 11.89
N VAL A 50 -0.88 -7.21 11.91
CA VAL A 50 -0.78 -6.37 10.72
C VAL A 50 0.58 -5.69 10.69
N ALA A 51 1.15 -5.54 9.49
CA ALA A 51 2.30 -4.69 9.27
C ALA A 51 1.84 -3.27 8.92
N GLY A 52 2.50 -2.27 9.48
CA GLY A 52 2.27 -0.86 9.22
C GLY A 52 3.59 -0.19 8.86
N PHE A 53 3.61 0.57 7.78
CA PHE A 53 4.78 1.33 7.37
C PHE A 53 4.38 2.51 6.49
N GLN A 54 5.33 3.36 6.17
CA GLN A 54 5.18 4.40 5.15
C GLN A 54 5.92 3.98 3.89
N LEU A 55 5.32 4.25 2.75
CA LEU A 55 5.99 4.15 1.46
C LEU A 55 6.23 5.57 0.95
N CYS A 56 7.49 5.92 0.72
CA CYS A 56 7.91 7.29 0.50
C CYS A 56 8.67 7.48 -0.82
N ASP A 57 8.38 8.58 -1.49
CA ASP A 57 9.25 9.23 -2.47
C ASP A 57 9.50 10.68 -2.00
N SER A 58 9.18 11.71 -2.80
CA SER A 58 9.02 13.10 -2.33
C SER A 58 7.86 13.29 -1.33
N LYS A 59 6.88 12.37 -1.25
CA LYS A 59 5.83 12.33 -0.24
C LYS A 59 5.67 10.90 0.29
N CYS A 60 4.93 10.72 1.38
CA CYS A 60 4.70 9.41 1.99
C CYS A 60 3.21 9.05 2.04
N VAL A 61 2.89 7.80 1.72
CA VAL A 61 1.58 7.19 1.98
C VAL A 61 1.70 6.15 3.09
N VAL A 62 0.66 5.97 3.88
CA VAL A 62 0.60 4.90 4.89
C VAL A 62 0.26 3.60 4.19
N VAL A 63 0.93 2.52 4.56
CA VAL A 63 0.59 1.16 4.13
C VAL A 63 0.16 0.37 5.37
N ILE A 64 -1.02 -0.23 5.29
CA ILE A 64 -1.55 -1.18 6.27
C ILE A 64 -1.62 -2.53 5.57
N ASP A 65 -0.70 -3.41 5.89
CA ASP A 65 -0.63 -4.74 5.32
C ASP A 65 -1.18 -5.79 6.28
N LYS A 66 -2.37 -6.30 5.96
CA LYS A 66 -3.02 -7.38 6.72
C LYS A 66 -2.42 -8.76 6.47
N THR A 67 -1.64 -8.94 5.40
CA THR A 67 -0.92 -10.20 5.17
C THR A 67 0.37 -10.27 5.99
N ASN A 68 0.71 -9.18 6.71
CA ASN A 68 1.87 -9.09 7.59
C ASN A 68 3.19 -9.40 6.86
N THR A 69 3.33 -8.89 5.63
CA THR A 69 4.56 -9.04 4.87
C THR A 69 5.67 -8.26 5.54
N SER A 70 6.83 -8.90 5.71
CA SER A 70 7.99 -8.23 6.31
C SER A 70 8.62 -7.27 5.31
N HIS A 71 8.98 -6.08 5.80
CA HIS A 71 9.74 -5.08 5.05
C HIS A 71 10.88 -4.54 5.90
N SER A 72 11.83 -3.88 5.25
CA SER A 72 12.98 -3.24 5.91
C SER A 72 12.98 -1.75 5.64
N ASN A 73 13.24 -0.95 6.67
CA ASN A 73 13.37 0.51 6.52
C ASN A 73 14.54 0.84 5.58
N GLY A 74 14.32 1.81 4.68
CA GLY A 74 15.27 2.21 3.64
C GLY A 74 15.26 1.32 2.39
N ALA A 75 14.54 0.19 2.39
CA ALA A 75 14.41 -0.65 1.20
C ALA A 75 13.35 -0.09 0.24
N SER A 76 13.56 -0.27 -1.06
CA SER A 76 12.52 -0.05 -2.06
C SER A 76 11.51 -1.20 -2.02
N ALA A 77 10.22 -0.88 -2.07
CA ALA A 77 9.15 -1.86 -2.11
C ALA A 77 8.04 -1.41 -3.09
N THR A 78 7.39 -2.41 -3.70
CA THR A 78 6.19 -2.23 -4.51
C THR A 78 5.04 -2.93 -3.82
N VAL A 79 3.95 -2.21 -3.58
CA VAL A 79 2.76 -2.72 -2.92
C VAL A 79 1.55 -2.59 -3.83
N THR A 80 0.65 -3.57 -3.79
CA THR A 80 -0.65 -3.49 -4.47
C THR A 80 -1.74 -3.62 -3.43
N GLY A 81 -2.64 -2.63 -3.38
CA GLY A 81 -3.71 -2.59 -2.39
C GLY A 81 -4.77 -1.55 -2.73
N THR A 82 -5.80 -1.45 -1.89
CA THR A 82 -6.85 -0.45 -2.05
C THR A 82 -6.43 0.85 -1.39
N PHE A 83 -6.44 1.96 -2.14
CA PHE A 83 -6.18 3.28 -1.59
C PHE A 83 -7.43 3.85 -0.92
N HIS A 84 -7.23 4.48 0.23
CA HIS A 84 -8.24 5.18 1.00
C HIS A 84 -7.73 6.56 1.37
N VAL A 85 -8.48 7.60 1.02
CA VAL A 85 -8.20 8.96 1.50
C VAL A 85 -8.27 9.01 3.02
N THR A 86 -9.23 8.27 3.60
CA THR A 86 -9.34 8.06 5.04
C THR A 86 -9.66 6.60 5.33
N PHE A 87 -8.79 5.93 6.07
CA PHE A 87 -8.99 4.57 6.54
C PHE A 87 -9.18 4.57 8.07
N LYS A 88 -10.30 4.02 8.54
CA LYS A 88 -10.58 3.85 9.97
C LYS A 88 -10.17 2.46 10.41
N GLY A 89 -9.06 2.38 11.15
CA GLY A 89 -8.69 1.19 11.89
C GLY A 89 -9.38 1.12 13.26
N PRO A 90 -9.21 0.01 14.01
CA PRO A 90 -9.89 -0.19 15.29
C PRO A 90 -9.58 0.85 16.37
N ARG A 91 -8.38 1.44 16.33
CA ARG A 91 -7.89 2.40 17.34
C ARG A 91 -7.45 3.75 16.79
N LYS A 92 -7.26 3.85 15.47
CA LYS A 92 -6.67 5.02 14.81
C LYS A 92 -7.28 5.18 13.43
N SER A 93 -7.35 6.43 12.98
CA SER A 93 -7.63 6.76 11.59
C SER A 93 -6.33 7.13 10.89
N PHE A 94 -6.21 6.73 9.63
CA PHE A 94 -5.06 7.01 8.78
C PHE A 94 -5.53 7.78 7.56
N ASN A 95 -4.81 8.84 7.21
CA ASN A 95 -5.04 9.56 5.96
C ASN A 95 -4.12 9.01 4.89
N ASN A 96 -4.61 8.89 3.65
CA ASN A 96 -3.88 8.40 2.49
C ASN A 96 -3.24 7.03 2.76
N ALA A 97 -4.08 6.05 3.04
CA ALA A 97 -3.68 4.71 3.40
C ALA A 97 -3.91 3.73 2.24
N ILE A 98 -2.94 2.86 1.98
CA ILE A 98 -3.08 1.70 1.11
C ILE A 98 -3.28 0.49 2.01
N VAL A 99 -4.38 -0.23 1.80
CA VAL A 99 -4.70 -1.44 2.56
C VAL A 99 -4.45 -2.67 1.68
N ILE A 100 -3.56 -3.55 2.15
CA ILE A 100 -3.21 -4.81 1.50
C ILE A 100 -3.93 -5.96 2.24
N GLY A 101 -4.48 -6.90 1.49
CA GLY A 101 -5.31 -7.98 2.01
C GLY A 101 -6.76 -7.54 2.24
N LYS A 102 -7.70 -8.34 1.73
CA LYS A 102 -9.14 -8.16 2.01
C LYS A 102 -9.45 -8.53 3.45
#